data_AF-A0A3B3Y2U7-F1
#
_entry.id   AF-A0A3B3Y2U7-F1
#
_cell.length_a   1.000
_cell.length_b   1.000
_cell.length_c   1.000
_cell.angle_alpha   90.00
_cell.angle_beta   90.00
_cell.angle_gamma   90.00
#
_symmetry.space_group_name_H-M   'P 1'
#
loop_
_entity.id
_entity.type
_entity.pdbx_description
1 polymer ?
#
loop_
_entity_poly.entity_id
_entity_poly.type
_entity_poly.pdbx_seq_one_letter_code
_entity_poly.pdbx_strand_id
1 'polypeptide(L)'
;MKMLAKLGCRLLLQRGAQLISPRAAAESPVQLLGCVRTLKKTTWFEEHLTEDNQTYLRNLMAEEYRKQTASKLNPLRDEPWPRQDWTEGSRRVGLVAVKLGMAPIWTKTGERHVVTLLQVQDCHVIKCLPKEEFDGHTAALVVGGKNVSPFHRSEEQMEMFRNAGVPPKQKLTIFKVSDNAIIKPGTPLYAAHFRPGQYVDVTAKSIGKGFQGVMKRWGFKGQPASHGQTKTHRRPGASGPGGDPAKVFKGKKMPGRMGNTYITAHGLKVWRVNTKYNVLYVHGTVPGHRNCVLKVRDTVLPTRRSTLLNPPFPTYFTEEEVDLDEDLYDDNLFVHTEPSVTLT
;
A
#
# COMPACT_ATOMS: atom_id res chain seq x y z
N MET A 1 -0.48 27.61 -10.72
CA MET A 1 -1.75 26.91 -10.41
C MET A 1 -2.53 27.82 -9.46
N LYS A 2 -3.75 28.27 -9.83
CA LYS A 2 -4.46 29.36 -9.14
C LYS A 2 -4.80 29.00 -7.69
N MET A 3 -4.48 29.91 -6.75
CA MET A 3 -4.81 29.82 -5.33
C MET A 3 -6.33 29.68 -5.14
N LEU A 4 -6.74 28.61 -4.44
CA LEU A 4 -8.09 28.48 -3.90
C LEU A 4 -8.03 28.86 -2.42
N ALA A 5 -8.46 30.08 -2.10
CA ALA A 5 -8.64 30.49 -0.71
C ALA A 5 -9.84 29.75 -0.11
N LYS A 6 -9.65 29.06 1.03
CA LYS A 6 -10.76 28.52 1.83
C LYS A 6 -11.35 29.66 2.66
N LEU A 7 -12.61 30.00 2.41
CA LEU A 7 -13.36 30.94 3.24
C LEU A 7 -13.95 30.21 4.46
N GLY A 8 -13.75 30.77 5.64
CA GLY A 8 -14.52 30.45 6.84
C GLY A 8 -14.90 31.75 7.55
N CYS A 9 -16.17 31.93 7.92
CA CYS A 9 -16.60 32.98 8.86
C CYS A 9 -16.79 32.32 10.23
N ARG A 10 -16.12 32.85 11.26
CA ARG A 10 -16.45 32.56 12.66
C ARG A 10 -17.26 33.75 13.18
N LEU A 11 -18.44 33.47 13.72
CA LEU A 11 -19.19 34.47 14.49
C LEU A 11 -18.60 34.53 15.90
N LEU A 12 -18.08 35.70 16.28
CA LEU A 12 -17.72 35.99 17.67
C LEU A 12 -18.79 36.91 18.24
N LEU A 13 -19.51 36.43 19.25
CA LEU A 13 -20.31 37.28 20.13
C LEU A 13 -19.33 37.97 21.09
N GLN A 14 -18.96 39.22 20.79
CA GLN A 14 -18.21 40.05 21.74
C GLN A 14 -19.15 40.43 22.89
N ARG A 15 -18.86 39.95 24.10
CA ARG A 15 -19.46 40.49 25.33
C ARG A 15 -18.74 41.79 25.69
N GLY A 16 -19.42 42.90 25.43
CA GLY A 16 -19.38 44.15 26.20
C GLY A 16 -18.07 44.93 26.28
N ALA A 17 -18.04 46.08 25.60
CA ALA A 17 -17.37 47.27 26.13
C ALA A 17 -18.47 48.32 26.38
N GLN A 18 -18.65 48.72 27.64
CA GLN A 18 -19.57 49.81 28.00
C GLN A 18 -18.93 51.14 27.57
N LEU A 19 -19.55 51.80 26.60
CA LEU A 19 -19.34 53.22 26.35
C LEU A 19 -20.33 54.00 27.20
N ILE A 20 -19.84 54.66 28.25
CA ILE A 20 -20.66 55.55 29.08
C ILE A 20 -20.93 56.81 28.26
N SER A 21 -22.17 57.01 27.83
CA SER A 21 -22.67 58.29 27.32
C SER A 21 -23.78 58.82 28.24
N PRO A 22 -23.75 60.09 28.68
CA PRO A 22 -24.77 60.60 29.58
C PRO A 22 -25.95 61.11 28.76
N ARG A 23 -26.94 60.26 28.51
CA ARG A 23 -28.34 60.70 28.27
C ARG A 23 -29.28 59.51 28.28
N ALA A 24 -30.27 59.60 29.16
CA ALA A 24 -31.29 58.57 29.37
C ALA A 24 -32.14 58.36 28.11
N ALA A 25 -32.03 57.18 27.51
CA ALA A 25 -33.06 56.53 26.70
C ALA A 25 -32.74 55.03 26.57
N ALA A 26 -33.64 54.20 27.10
CA ALA A 26 -33.77 52.73 26.96
C ALA A 26 -32.59 51.96 26.33
N GLU A 27 -31.77 51.33 27.18
CA GLU A 27 -30.73 50.39 26.75
C GLU A 27 -31.37 49.05 26.32
N SER A 28 -31.45 48.81 25.01
CA SER A 28 -31.49 47.44 24.49
C SER A 28 -30.07 47.05 24.05
N PRO A 29 -29.53 45.89 24.47
CA PRO A 29 -28.20 45.48 24.06
C PRO A 29 -28.25 45.09 22.58
N VAL A 30 -27.86 46.02 21.70
CA VAL A 30 -27.63 45.70 20.29
C VAL A 30 -26.37 44.84 20.23
N GLN A 31 -26.57 43.54 20.01
CA GLN A 31 -25.47 42.61 19.70
C GLN A 31 -24.89 43.00 18.34
N LEU A 32 -23.78 43.74 18.34
CA LEU A 32 -22.96 43.94 17.15
C LEU A 32 -22.32 42.61 16.76
N LEU A 33 -22.96 41.89 15.83
CA LEU A 33 -22.39 40.73 15.16
C LEU A 33 -21.24 41.18 14.24
N GLY A 34 -20.01 41.14 14.75
CA GLY A 34 -18.83 41.24 13.90
C GLY A 34 -18.51 39.88 13.24
N CYS A 35 -18.68 39.73 11.92
CA CYS A 35 -18.05 38.62 11.18
C CYS A 35 -16.60 39.00 10.89
N VAL A 36 -15.66 38.38 11.61
CA VAL A 36 -14.24 38.46 11.27
C VAL A 36 -13.98 37.49 10.12
N ARG A 37 -13.63 38.04 8.94
CA ARG A 37 -13.18 37.24 7.81
C ARG A 37 -11.70 36.93 7.97
N THR A 38 -11.37 35.69 8.34
CA THR A 38 -9.97 35.23 8.29
C THR A 38 -9.63 34.73 6.89
N LEU A 39 -8.81 35.47 6.15
CA LEU A 39 -8.21 35.01 4.90
C LEU A 39 -7.00 34.12 5.22
N LYS A 40 -7.15 32.80 5.07
CA LYS A 40 -6.02 31.88 5.16
C LYS A 40 -5.40 31.69 3.79
N LYS A 41 -4.16 32.15 3.59
CA LYS A 41 -3.37 31.83 2.40
C LYS A 41 -2.89 30.39 2.51
N THR A 42 -2.89 29.68 1.38
CA THR A 42 -2.29 28.34 1.31
C THR A 42 -0.80 28.52 1.11
N THR A 43 0.00 27.88 1.96
CA THR A 43 1.46 27.91 1.89
C THR A 43 2.01 26.50 1.69
N TRP A 44 3.25 26.40 1.20
CA TRP A 44 4.02 25.16 1.15
C TRP A 44 5.33 25.32 1.92
N PHE A 45 5.96 24.20 2.28
CA PHE A 45 7.06 24.22 3.26
C PHE A 45 8.27 25.08 2.83
N GLU A 46 8.53 25.20 1.53
CA GLU A 46 9.68 25.95 0.97
C GLU A 46 9.41 27.45 0.75
N GLU A 47 8.16 27.91 0.83
CA GLU A 47 7.76 29.25 0.38
C GLU A 47 8.51 30.39 1.11
N HIS A 48 8.87 30.19 2.37
CA HIS A 48 9.49 31.20 3.22
C HIS A 48 10.92 30.85 3.63
N LEU A 49 11.56 29.88 2.96
CA LEU A 49 12.91 29.41 3.25
C LEU A 49 13.91 29.91 2.20
N THR A 50 15.07 30.38 2.65
CA THR A 50 16.24 30.61 1.78
C THR A 50 16.78 29.29 1.21
N GLU A 51 17.49 29.34 0.09
CA GLU A 51 18.02 28.13 -0.57
C GLU A 51 18.95 27.32 0.37
N ASP A 52 19.81 28.01 1.13
CA ASP A 52 20.67 27.39 2.13
C ASP A 52 19.87 26.67 3.22
N ASN A 53 18.78 27.28 3.70
CA ASN A 53 17.92 26.66 4.71
C ASN A 53 17.15 25.46 4.14
N GLN A 54 16.74 25.51 2.87
CA GLN A 54 16.08 24.38 2.22
C GLN A 54 17.02 23.18 2.13
N THR A 55 18.28 23.38 1.71
CA THR A 55 19.26 22.30 1.62
C THR A 55 19.60 21.73 3.00
N TYR A 56 19.82 22.60 4.00
CA TYR A 56 20.03 22.21 5.38
C TYR A 56 18.89 21.34 5.93
N LEU A 57 17.63 21.77 5.77
CA LEU A 57 16.48 21.01 6.25
C LEU A 57 16.35 19.66 5.57
N ARG A 58 16.58 19.57 4.25
CA ARG A 58 16.53 18.28 3.54
C ARG A 58 17.59 17.29 4.06
N ASN A 59 18.80 17.77 4.34
CA ASN A 59 19.88 16.95 4.89
C ASN A 59 19.60 16.52 6.33
N LEU A 60 19.18 17.45 7.18
CA LEU A 60 18.78 17.18 8.56
C LEU A 60 17.70 16.10 8.62
N MET A 61 16.63 16.23 7.83
CA MET A 61 15.55 15.24 7.78
C MET A 61 16.04 13.87 7.29
N ALA A 62 16.95 13.83 6.32
CA ALA A 62 17.51 12.58 5.83
C ALA A 62 18.34 11.87 6.91
N GLU A 63 19.13 12.61 7.68
CA GLU A 63 19.90 12.08 8.81
C GLU A 63 19.00 11.60 9.95
N GLU A 64 18.00 12.38 10.33
CA GLU A 64 17.01 11.98 11.34
C GLU A 64 16.31 10.68 10.94
N TYR A 65 15.95 10.52 9.67
CA TYR A 65 15.25 9.31 9.20
C TYR A 65 16.16 8.09 9.17
N ARG A 66 17.44 8.28 8.83
CA ARG A 66 18.44 7.20 8.95
C ARG A 66 18.60 6.80 10.41
N LYS A 67 18.68 7.76 11.35
CA LYS A 67 18.77 7.50 12.79
C LYS A 67 17.53 6.79 13.33
N GLN A 68 16.32 7.24 12.95
CA GLN A 68 15.05 6.60 13.33
C GLN A 68 14.93 5.17 12.78
N THR A 69 15.34 4.96 11.53
CA THR A 69 15.32 3.62 10.95
C THR A 69 16.34 2.71 11.64
N ALA A 70 17.54 3.22 11.91
CA ALA A 70 18.60 2.47 12.59
C ALA A 70 18.23 2.10 14.04
N SER A 71 17.58 3.01 14.77
CA SER A 71 17.15 2.72 16.15
C SER A 71 16.09 1.62 16.23
N LYS A 72 15.30 1.43 15.16
CA LYS A 72 14.26 0.40 15.08
C LYS A 72 14.69 -0.91 14.43
N LEU A 73 15.96 -1.05 14.04
CA LEU A 73 16.48 -2.29 13.44
C LEU A 73 16.41 -3.50 14.39
N ASN A 74 16.55 -3.27 15.70
CA ASN A 74 16.63 -4.32 16.71
C ASN A 74 15.38 -4.34 17.59
N PRO A 75 14.24 -4.86 17.09
CA PRO A 75 12.98 -4.81 17.80
C PRO A 75 12.93 -5.69 19.05
N LEU A 76 13.84 -6.66 19.21
CA LEU A 76 13.83 -7.58 20.36
C LEU A 76 14.54 -7.00 21.59
N ARG A 77 15.39 -5.98 21.41
CA ARG A 77 16.01 -5.24 22.52
C ARG A 77 15.04 -4.28 23.19
N ASP A 78 14.03 -3.81 22.45
CA ASP A 78 12.92 -3.03 22.99
C ASP A 78 12.05 -3.93 23.90
N GLU A 79 11.29 -3.33 24.83
CA GLU A 79 10.46 -4.05 25.82
C GLU A 79 9.74 -5.30 25.26
N PRO A 80 9.87 -6.46 25.92
CA PRO A 80 9.38 -7.72 25.39
C PRO A 80 7.85 -7.75 25.37
N TRP A 81 7.26 -8.10 24.22
CA TRP A 81 5.84 -8.43 24.12
C TRP A 81 5.65 -9.95 24.12
N PRO A 82 4.49 -10.47 24.57
CA PRO A 82 4.27 -11.90 24.59
C PRO A 82 4.25 -12.46 23.16
N ARG A 83 5.17 -13.37 22.87
CA ARG A 83 5.19 -14.12 21.62
C ARG A 83 4.48 -15.44 21.83
N GLN A 84 3.68 -15.82 20.85
CA GLN A 84 2.95 -17.08 20.85
C GLN A 84 3.46 -17.94 19.69
N ASP A 85 3.28 -19.24 19.82
CA ASP A 85 3.70 -20.18 18.78
C ASP A 85 2.72 -20.21 17.61
N TRP A 86 3.21 -20.73 16.48
CA TRP A 86 2.39 -21.00 15.33
C TRP A 86 1.37 -22.09 15.63
N THR A 87 0.09 -21.78 15.41
CA THR A 87 -1.01 -22.76 15.49
C THR A 87 -1.68 -22.90 14.14
N GLU A 88 -2.16 -24.11 13.83
CA GLU A 88 -2.89 -24.34 12.59
C GLU A 88 -4.14 -23.44 12.54
N GLY A 89 -4.30 -22.71 11.44
CA GLY A 89 -5.37 -21.72 11.31
C GLY A 89 -4.93 -20.26 11.51
N SER A 90 -3.76 -20.04 12.10
CA SER A 90 -3.18 -18.72 12.34
C SER A 90 -2.99 -17.91 11.06
N ARG A 91 -3.08 -16.59 11.19
CA ARG A 91 -2.89 -15.62 10.11
C ARG A 91 -1.87 -14.58 10.54
N ARG A 92 -0.65 -14.70 10.03
CA ARG A 92 0.41 -13.70 10.27
C ARG A 92 0.29 -12.48 9.38
N VAL A 93 1.11 -11.47 9.70
CA VAL A 93 1.21 -10.22 8.95
C VAL A 93 1.72 -10.47 7.53
N GLY A 94 1.50 -9.52 6.62
CA GLY A 94 2.14 -9.54 5.30
C GLY A 94 3.09 -8.37 5.10
N LEU A 95 3.62 -8.23 3.90
CA LEU A 95 4.61 -7.19 3.57
C LEU A 95 4.08 -6.16 2.57
N VAL A 96 4.67 -4.97 2.63
CA VAL A 96 4.56 -3.95 1.59
C VAL A 96 5.86 -3.92 0.81
N ALA A 97 5.78 -4.21 -0.48
CA ALA A 97 6.96 -4.29 -1.35
C ALA A 97 6.80 -3.41 -2.61
N VAL A 98 7.89 -3.23 -3.34
CA VAL A 98 7.99 -2.45 -4.57
C VAL A 98 8.32 -3.39 -5.73
N LYS A 99 7.53 -3.33 -6.81
CA LYS A 99 7.76 -4.13 -8.01
C LYS A 99 8.98 -3.61 -8.77
N LEU A 100 10.11 -4.33 -8.75
CA LEU A 100 11.32 -3.89 -9.48
C LEU A 100 11.25 -4.19 -10.97
N GLY A 101 10.79 -5.38 -11.33
CA GLY A 101 10.88 -5.87 -12.72
C GLY A 101 10.57 -7.35 -12.81
N MET A 102 10.91 -7.95 -13.96
CA MET A 102 10.73 -9.37 -14.22
C MET A 102 12.03 -9.95 -14.78
N ALA A 103 12.30 -11.21 -14.45
CA ALA A 103 13.46 -11.96 -14.94
C ALA A 103 13.06 -13.41 -15.25
N PRO A 104 13.73 -14.07 -16.20
CA PRO A 104 13.61 -15.52 -16.36
C PRO A 104 14.40 -16.25 -15.25
N ILE A 105 13.92 -17.42 -14.89
CA ILE A 105 14.63 -18.42 -14.07
C ILE A 105 14.45 -19.80 -14.70
N TRP A 106 15.35 -20.71 -14.37
CA TRP A 106 15.33 -22.09 -14.86
C TRP A 106 15.20 -23.06 -13.69
N THR A 107 14.44 -24.12 -13.88
CA THR A 107 14.37 -25.23 -12.93
C THR A 107 15.45 -26.25 -13.23
N LYS A 108 15.71 -27.14 -12.26
CA LYS A 108 16.57 -28.31 -12.45
C LYS A 108 16.05 -29.27 -13.52
N THR A 109 14.75 -29.21 -13.87
CA THR A 109 14.14 -29.97 -14.96
C THR A 109 14.38 -29.37 -16.35
N GLY A 110 15.00 -28.19 -16.45
CA GLY A 110 15.22 -27.48 -17.71
C GLY A 110 14.05 -26.59 -18.16
N GLU A 111 12.98 -26.48 -17.37
CA GLU A 111 11.86 -25.60 -17.68
C GLU A 111 12.20 -24.13 -17.39
N ARG A 112 11.71 -23.23 -18.24
CA ARG A 112 11.85 -21.79 -18.08
C ARG A 112 10.60 -21.19 -17.44
N HIS A 113 10.75 -20.64 -16.24
CA HIS A 113 9.72 -19.83 -15.60
C HIS A 113 10.08 -18.34 -15.61
N VAL A 114 9.05 -17.50 -15.55
CA VAL A 114 9.22 -16.06 -15.42
C VAL A 114 8.87 -15.66 -14.01
N VAL A 115 9.71 -14.83 -13.38
CA VAL A 115 9.48 -14.31 -12.03
C VAL A 115 9.43 -12.79 -12.02
N THR A 116 8.68 -12.24 -11.07
CA THR A 116 8.66 -10.83 -10.74
C THR A 116 9.49 -10.59 -9.47
N LEU A 117 10.40 -9.61 -9.53
CA LEU A 117 11.21 -9.20 -8.39
C LEU A 117 10.45 -8.16 -7.55
N LEU A 118 10.24 -8.45 -6.27
CA LEU A 118 9.55 -7.60 -5.31
C LEU A 118 10.52 -7.19 -4.19
N GLN A 119 10.90 -5.93 -4.11
CA GLN A 119 11.80 -5.43 -3.07
C GLN A 119 11.02 -4.90 -1.87
N VAL A 120 11.36 -5.36 -0.68
CA VAL A 120 10.82 -4.85 0.58
C VAL A 120 11.70 -3.66 1.00
N GLN A 121 11.15 -2.45 0.90
CA GLN A 121 11.85 -1.21 1.26
C GLN A 121 11.24 -0.63 2.54
N ASP A 122 12.05 -0.58 3.61
CA ASP A 122 11.71 0.00 4.91
C ASP A 122 10.28 -0.32 5.38
N CYS A 123 9.92 -1.60 5.38
CA CYS A 123 8.58 -2.04 5.76
C CYS A 123 8.47 -2.14 7.29
N HIS A 124 7.50 -1.44 7.89
CA HIS A 124 7.33 -1.40 9.35
C HIS A 124 5.86 -1.50 9.73
N VAL A 125 5.58 -2.09 10.88
CA VAL A 125 4.26 -2.04 11.53
C VAL A 125 4.04 -0.62 12.08
N ILE A 126 2.91 0.00 11.77
CA ILE A 126 2.62 1.40 12.15
C ILE A 126 1.63 1.48 13.30
N LYS A 127 0.54 0.69 13.24
CA LYS A 127 -0.50 0.69 14.26
C LYS A 127 -1.07 -0.72 14.38
N CYS A 128 -1.33 -1.15 15.61
CA CYS A 128 -2.14 -2.32 15.90
C CYS A 128 -3.57 -1.87 16.22
N LEU A 129 -4.55 -2.46 15.54
CA LEU A 129 -5.98 -2.25 15.78
C LEU A 129 -6.53 -3.51 16.47
N PRO A 130 -7.06 -3.39 17.70
CA PRO A 130 -7.72 -4.50 18.37
C PRO A 130 -9.00 -4.89 17.62
N LYS A 131 -9.52 -6.10 17.91
CA LYS A 131 -10.73 -6.64 17.28
C LYS A 131 -11.91 -5.68 17.34
N GLU A 132 -12.15 -5.10 18.51
CA GLU A 132 -13.28 -4.20 18.80
C GLU A 132 -13.25 -2.93 17.94
N GLU A 133 -12.07 -2.33 17.74
CA GLU A 133 -11.90 -1.11 16.95
C GLU A 133 -12.02 -1.35 15.43
N PHE A 134 -11.70 -2.57 14.95
CA PHE A 134 -11.59 -2.84 13.52
C PHE A 134 -12.86 -3.40 12.86
N ASP A 135 -13.22 -4.65 13.17
CA ASP A 135 -14.28 -5.40 12.46
C ASP A 135 -15.07 -6.28 13.43
N GLY A 136 -14.81 -6.21 14.74
CA GLY A 136 -15.38 -7.07 15.78
C GLY A 136 -14.86 -8.52 15.78
N HIS A 137 -14.34 -9.02 14.66
CA HIS A 137 -14.00 -10.44 14.48
C HIS A 137 -12.50 -10.74 14.50
N THR A 138 -11.66 -9.85 13.98
CA THR A 138 -10.22 -10.12 13.77
C THR A 138 -9.40 -8.86 14.03
N ALA A 139 -8.25 -9.02 14.68
CA ALA A 139 -7.31 -7.93 14.87
C ALA A 139 -6.69 -7.50 13.52
N ALA A 140 -6.19 -6.28 13.44
CA ALA A 140 -5.61 -5.77 12.22
C ALA A 140 -4.32 -4.99 12.47
N LEU A 141 -3.31 -5.27 11.65
CA LEU A 141 -2.06 -4.52 11.65
C LEU A 141 -2.02 -3.58 10.46
N VAL A 142 -1.75 -2.30 10.72
CA VAL A 142 -1.45 -1.30 9.70
C VAL A 142 0.04 -1.36 9.43
N VAL A 143 0.42 -1.71 8.20
CA VAL A 143 1.81 -1.82 7.78
C VAL A 143 2.09 -0.80 6.68
N GLY A 144 3.22 -0.11 6.80
CA GLY A 144 3.70 0.86 5.84
C GLY A 144 4.96 0.38 5.12
N GLY A 145 5.13 0.82 3.89
CA GLY A 145 6.38 0.59 3.14
C GLY A 145 6.73 1.76 2.24
N LYS A 146 8.02 1.82 1.87
CA LYS A 146 8.69 2.88 1.11
C LYS A 146 8.63 4.26 1.78
N ASN A 147 9.77 4.80 2.17
CA ASN A 147 9.86 6.12 2.80
C ASN A 147 9.49 7.25 1.82
N VAL A 148 8.87 8.30 2.35
CA VAL A 148 8.51 9.52 1.60
C VAL A 148 8.88 10.74 2.42
N SER A 149 8.95 11.90 1.77
CA SER A 149 9.09 13.17 2.44
C SER A 149 7.89 13.47 3.37
N PRO A 150 8.12 14.03 4.57
CA PRO A 150 7.07 14.43 5.51
C PRO A 150 6.28 15.65 5.05
N PHE A 151 6.89 16.53 4.25
CA PHE A 151 6.33 17.86 3.93
C PHE A 151 5.03 17.82 3.12
N HIS A 152 4.70 16.65 2.55
CA HIS A 152 3.51 16.44 1.73
C HIS A 152 2.47 15.56 2.44
N ARG A 153 2.49 15.54 3.77
CA ARG A 153 1.60 14.73 4.62
C ARG A 153 0.77 15.60 5.55
N SER A 154 -0.41 15.09 5.92
CA SER A 154 -1.23 15.75 6.94
C SER A 154 -0.63 15.52 8.32
N GLU A 155 -0.89 16.44 9.24
CA GLU A 155 -0.40 16.35 10.62
C GLU A 155 -0.89 15.08 11.32
N GLU A 156 -2.14 14.66 11.09
CA GLU A 156 -2.70 13.40 11.60
C GLU A 156 -1.91 12.16 11.16
N GLN A 157 -1.49 12.13 9.89
CA GLN A 157 -0.64 11.04 9.40
C GLN A 157 0.74 11.08 10.05
N MET A 158 1.29 12.28 10.22
CA MET A 158 2.59 12.49 10.86
C MET A 158 2.56 12.06 12.34
N GLU A 159 1.53 12.41 13.08
CA GLU A 159 1.35 11.99 14.48
C GLU A 159 1.33 10.46 14.60
N MET A 160 0.59 9.78 13.73
CA MET A 160 0.59 8.31 13.68
C MET A 160 2.00 7.73 13.42
N PHE A 161 2.81 8.34 12.54
CA PHE A 161 4.19 7.92 12.31
C PHE A 161 5.12 8.22 13.48
N ARG A 162 4.94 9.36 14.14
CA ARG A 162 5.68 9.75 15.37
C ARG A 162 5.40 8.78 16.51
N ASN A 163 4.14 8.39 16.71
CA ASN A 163 3.73 7.41 17.73
C ASN A 163 4.38 6.03 17.51
N ALA A 164 4.58 5.65 16.24
CA ALA A 164 5.31 4.42 15.89
C ALA A 164 6.84 4.58 15.89
N GLY A 165 7.36 5.81 15.95
CA GLY A 165 8.78 6.11 15.89
C GLY A 165 9.44 5.81 14.54
N VAL A 166 8.68 5.86 13.44
CA VAL A 166 9.17 5.52 12.09
C VAL A 166 8.98 6.67 11.10
N PRO A 167 9.80 6.76 10.04
CA PRO A 167 9.61 7.76 9.01
C PRO A 167 8.29 7.55 8.23
N PRO A 168 7.72 8.61 7.64
CA PRO A 168 6.46 8.53 6.91
C PRO A 168 6.56 7.64 5.67
N LYS A 169 5.57 6.78 5.50
CA LYS A 169 5.54 5.73 4.46
C LYS A 169 4.61 6.09 3.30
N GLN A 170 4.94 5.65 2.08
CA GLN A 170 4.18 5.99 0.86
C GLN A 170 2.79 5.41 0.90
N LYS A 171 2.72 4.10 1.18
CA LYS A 171 1.50 3.33 1.16
C LYS A 171 1.33 2.65 2.51
N LEU A 172 0.15 2.81 3.08
CA LEU A 172 -0.32 2.08 4.25
C LEU A 172 -1.29 1.01 3.79
N THR A 173 -1.15 -0.20 4.32
CA THR A 173 -2.05 -1.31 4.04
C THR A 173 -2.39 -2.03 5.31
N ILE A 174 -3.64 -2.48 5.41
CA ILE A 174 -4.14 -3.21 6.56
C ILE A 174 -4.06 -4.72 6.29
N PHE A 175 -3.54 -5.47 7.24
CA PHE A 175 -3.53 -6.92 7.25
C PHE A 175 -4.39 -7.43 8.40
N LYS A 176 -5.34 -8.33 8.09
CA LYS A 176 -6.10 -9.04 9.12
C LYS A 176 -5.21 -10.12 9.70
N VAL A 177 -5.00 -10.12 11.01
CA VAL A 177 -4.11 -11.05 11.73
C VAL A 177 -4.85 -11.76 12.86
N SER A 178 -4.42 -12.97 13.19
CA SER A 178 -4.90 -13.67 14.38
C SER A 178 -4.31 -13.06 15.66
N ASP A 179 -4.93 -13.31 16.81
CA ASP A 179 -4.51 -12.68 18.09
C ASP A 179 -3.11 -13.09 18.52
N ASN A 180 -2.72 -14.31 18.18
CA ASN A 180 -1.38 -14.84 18.44
C ASN A 180 -0.31 -14.22 17.52
N ALA A 181 -0.70 -13.52 16.46
CA ALA A 181 0.18 -12.96 15.45
C ALA A 181 0.31 -11.43 15.54
N ILE A 182 -0.04 -10.84 16.69
CA ILE A 182 0.08 -9.41 16.93
C ILE A 182 1.55 -9.03 17.11
N ILE A 183 1.96 -7.93 16.45
CA ILE A 183 3.33 -7.41 16.47
C ILE A 183 3.29 -5.97 16.97
N LYS A 184 4.29 -5.58 17.77
CA LYS A 184 4.44 -4.23 18.28
C LYS A 184 4.57 -3.20 17.14
N PRO A 185 3.93 -2.02 17.25
CA PRO A 185 4.20 -0.91 16.34
C PRO A 185 5.68 -0.51 16.35
N GLY A 186 6.21 -0.13 15.18
CA GLY A 186 7.61 0.22 14.99
C GLY A 186 8.51 -0.95 14.60
N THR A 187 8.05 -2.20 14.69
CA THR A 187 8.85 -3.37 14.31
C THR A 187 9.12 -3.41 12.79
N PRO A 188 10.39 -3.59 12.35
CA PRO A 188 10.74 -3.74 10.95
C PRO A 188 10.34 -5.13 10.42
N LEU A 189 9.99 -5.18 9.15
CA LEU A 189 9.62 -6.41 8.44
C LEU A 189 10.52 -6.60 7.23
N TYR A 190 11.16 -7.77 7.14
CA TYR A 190 12.14 -8.12 6.11
C TYR A 190 11.58 -9.11 5.09
N ALA A 191 12.28 -9.30 3.96
CA ALA A 191 11.89 -10.26 2.94
C ALA A 191 11.94 -11.72 3.45
N ALA A 192 12.85 -12.04 4.37
CA ALA A 192 12.97 -13.35 5.01
C ALA A 192 11.75 -13.76 5.87
N HIS A 193 10.78 -12.86 6.08
CA HIS A 193 9.44 -13.23 6.55
C HIS A 193 8.82 -14.33 5.67
N PHE A 194 9.18 -14.36 4.40
CA PHE A 194 8.76 -15.33 3.41
C PHE A 194 9.89 -16.33 3.14
N ARG A 195 9.57 -17.62 3.01
CA ARG A 195 10.51 -18.68 2.62
C ARG A 195 10.28 -19.14 1.18
N PRO A 196 11.32 -19.63 0.47
CA PRO A 196 11.12 -20.31 -0.82
C PRO A 196 10.16 -21.50 -0.71
N GLY A 197 9.47 -21.85 -1.80
CA GLY A 197 8.51 -22.95 -1.84
C GLY A 197 7.07 -22.58 -1.47
N GLN A 198 6.88 -21.58 -0.60
CA GLN A 198 5.54 -21.15 -0.18
C GLN A 198 4.78 -20.39 -1.29
N TYR A 199 3.46 -20.25 -1.10
CA TYR A 199 2.59 -19.48 -2.00
C TYR A 199 2.07 -18.18 -1.36
N VAL A 200 2.14 -17.10 -2.14
CA VAL A 200 1.71 -15.76 -1.73
C VAL A 200 0.62 -15.21 -2.66
N ASP A 201 -0.21 -14.34 -2.10
CA ASP A 201 -1.15 -13.52 -2.85
C ASP A 201 -0.64 -12.07 -2.92
N VAL A 202 -0.65 -11.48 -4.11
CA VAL A 202 -0.14 -10.13 -4.33
C VAL A 202 -1.24 -9.20 -4.83
N THR A 203 -1.51 -8.13 -4.09
CA THR A 203 -2.51 -7.12 -4.41
C THR A 203 -1.86 -5.78 -4.80
N ALA A 204 -2.20 -5.26 -5.97
CA ALA A 204 -1.73 -3.95 -6.43
C ALA A 204 -2.77 -3.24 -7.30
N LYS A 205 -2.55 -1.95 -7.54
CA LYS A 205 -3.33 -1.21 -8.55
C LYS A 205 -2.88 -1.63 -9.94
N SER A 206 -3.82 -2.09 -10.76
CA SER A 206 -3.59 -2.40 -12.16
C SER A 206 -3.22 -1.16 -12.98
N ILE A 207 -2.50 -1.34 -14.09
CA ILE A 207 -2.12 -0.25 -14.99
C ILE A 207 -3.38 0.43 -15.53
N GLY A 208 -3.51 1.73 -15.27
CA GLY A 208 -4.62 2.53 -15.79
C GLY A 208 -4.52 2.71 -17.30
N LYS A 209 -5.57 2.34 -18.02
CA LYS A 209 -5.68 2.53 -19.47
C LYS A 209 -6.61 3.69 -19.86
N GLY A 210 -7.09 4.48 -18.90
CA GLY A 210 -8.03 5.58 -19.15
C GLY A 210 -9.42 5.08 -19.60
N PHE A 211 -10.15 5.92 -20.33
CA PHE A 211 -11.43 5.55 -20.94
C PHE A 211 -11.18 4.66 -22.17
N GLN A 212 -11.75 3.45 -22.17
CA GLN A 212 -11.53 2.46 -23.22
C GLN A 212 -12.85 2.02 -23.86
N GLY A 213 -12.79 1.76 -25.17
CA GLY A 213 -13.89 1.19 -25.93
C GLY A 213 -14.16 -0.28 -25.59
N VAL A 214 -15.30 -0.82 -26.03
CA VAL A 214 -15.77 -2.17 -25.67
C VAL A 214 -14.87 -3.30 -26.13
N MET A 215 -14.20 -3.15 -27.28
CA MET A 215 -13.28 -4.18 -27.78
C MET A 215 -12.10 -4.37 -26.83
N LYS A 216 -11.47 -3.28 -26.38
CA LYS A 216 -10.29 -3.34 -25.51
C LYS A 216 -10.66 -3.59 -24.04
N ARG A 217 -11.79 -3.07 -23.58
CA ARG A 217 -12.25 -3.23 -22.19
C ARG A 217 -12.84 -4.60 -21.89
N TRP A 218 -13.60 -5.16 -22.84
CA TRP A 218 -14.40 -6.37 -22.64
C TRP A 218 -14.12 -7.50 -23.63
N GLY A 219 -13.22 -7.30 -24.60
CA GLY A 219 -12.90 -8.33 -25.60
C GLY A 219 -13.99 -8.53 -26.66
N PHE A 220 -14.84 -7.52 -26.94
CA PHE A 220 -15.86 -7.63 -28.00
C PHE A 220 -15.18 -7.76 -29.37
N LYS A 221 -15.73 -8.63 -30.24
CA LYS A 221 -15.20 -8.87 -31.59
C LYS A 221 -15.29 -7.65 -32.53
N GLY A 222 -16.27 -6.77 -32.31
CA GLY A 222 -16.58 -5.66 -33.21
C GLY A 222 -17.39 -6.11 -34.42
N GLN A 223 -17.30 -5.36 -35.51
CA GLN A 223 -18.01 -5.59 -36.76
C GLN A 223 -16.99 -5.81 -37.90
N PRO A 224 -17.36 -6.48 -39.01
CA PRO A 224 -16.45 -6.69 -40.13
C PRO A 224 -15.90 -5.37 -40.70
N ALA A 225 -14.72 -5.45 -41.32
CA ALA A 225 -14.07 -4.31 -41.94
C ALA A 225 -14.66 -3.96 -43.32
N SER A 226 -15.04 -4.97 -44.10
CA SER A 226 -15.56 -4.84 -45.47
C SER A 226 -17.05 -5.22 -45.57
N HIS A 227 -17.55 -5.44 -46.80
CA HIS A 227 -18.93 -5.81 -47.12
C HIS A 227 -20.00 -4.80 -46.65
N GLY A 228 -19.78 -3.53 -46.98
CA GLY A 228 -20.78 -2.46 -46.78
C GLY A 228 -20.86 -1.90 -45.35
N GLN A 229 -20.01 -2.35 -44.43
CA GLN A 229 -20.04 -1.85 -43.07
C GLN A 229 -19.59 -0.38 -42.98
N THR A 230 -20.48 0.50 -42.52
CA THR A 230 -20.23 1.94 -42.50
C THR A 230 -20.16 2.46 -41.07
N LYS A 231 -19.01 3.01 -40.64
CA LYS A 231 -18.79 3.72 -39.36
C LYS A 231 -19.10 2.94 -38.07
N THR A 232 -19.20 1.61 -38.11
CA THR A 232 -19.60 0.81 -36.94
C THR A 232 -18.55 -0.21 -36.48
N HIS A 233 -17.37 -0.30 -37.12
CA HIS A 233 -16.37 -1.37 -36.90
C HIS A 233 -16.02 -1.70 -35.43
N ARG A 234 -16.12 -0.73 -34.52
CA ARG A 234 -15.73 -0.85 -33.10
C ARG A 234 -16.86 -0.58 -32.11
N ARG A 235 -18.12 -0.58 -32.57
CA ARG A 235 -19.29 -0.25 -31.74
C ARG A 235 -19.77 -1.48 -30.94
N PRO A 236 -20.41 -1.28 -29.78
CA PRO A 236 -20.93 -2.38 -28.96
C PRO A 236 -22.02 -3.24 -29.59
N GLY A 237 -22.67 -2.76 -30.66
CA GLY A 237 -23.86 -3.41 -31.20
C GLY A 237 -25.08 -3.19 -30.30
N ALA A 238 -25.99 -4.16 -30.26
CA ALA A 238 -27.22 -4.10 -29.50
C ALA A 238 -26.97 -4.01 -27.98
N SER A 239 -27.61 -3.04 -27.31
CA SER A 239 -27.42 -2.80 -25.88
C SER A 239 -28.39 -3.59 -24.99
N GLY A 240 -29.50 -4.07 -25.54
CA GLY A 240 -30.53 -4.84 -24.84
C GLY A 240 -31.68 -5.23 -25.79
N PRO A 241 -32.69 -5.95 -25.29
CA PRO A 241 -33.93 -6.18 -26.04
C PRO A 241 -34.64 -4.85 -26.32
N GLY A 242 -35.23 -4.72 -27.52
CA GLY A 242 -35.99 -3.52 -27.92
C GLY A 242 -37.46 -3.51 -27.46
N GLY A 243 -37.98 -4.65 -26.97
CA GLY A 243 -39.32 -4.78 -26.35
C GLY A 243 -39.23 -4.83 -24.81
N ASP A 244 -40.20 -5.45 -24.13
CA ASP A 244 -40.21 -5.63 -22.66
C ASP A 244 -38.93 -6.34 -22.16
N PRO A 245 -38.13 -5.80 -21.21
CA PRO A 245 -38.35 -4.66 -20.29
C PRO A 245 -37.84 -3.27 -20.74
N ALA A 246 -37.59 -3.08 -22.03
CA ALA A 246 -37.25 -1.81 -22.71
C ALA A 246 -36.14 -1.02 -22.01
N LYS A 247 -35.20 -1.74 -21.38
CA LYS A 247 -34.14 -1.16 -20.56
C LYS A 247 -32.81 -1.86 -20.77
N VAL A 248 -31.74 -1.16 -20.46
CA VAL A 248 -30.41 -1.76 -20.34
C VAL A 248 -30.28 -2.40 -18.97
N PHE A 249 -29.98 -3.70 -18.93
CA PHE A 249 -29.75 -4.40 -17.66
C PHE A 249 -28.56 -3.81 -16.89
N LYS A 250 -28.72 -3.70 -15.57
CA LYS A 250 -27.64 -3.26 -14.67
C LYS A 250 -26.42 -4.18 -14.83
N GLY A 251 -25.22 -3.60 -14.90
CA GLY A 251 -23.99 -4.35 -15.14
C GLY A 251 -23.70 -4.70 -16.60
N LYS A 252 -24.51 -4.24 -17.57
CA LYS A 252 -24.22 -4.43 -19.00
C LYS A 252 -22.83 -3.86 -19.36
N LYS A 253 -22.05 -4.66 -20.07
CA LYS A 253 -20.70 -4.31 -20.53
C LYS A 253 -20.74 -3.14 -21.53
N MET A 254 -20.23 -1.98 -21.11
CA MET A 254 -20.21 -0.72 -21.88
C MET A 254 -18.81 -0.07 -21.88
N PRO A 255 -18.50 0.86 -22.79
CA PRO A 255 -17.23 1.57 -22.78
C PRO A 255 -17.06 2.36 -21.46
N GLY A 256 -15.82 2.62 -21.05
CA GLY A 256 -15.56 3.31 -19.79
C GLY A 256 -14.14 3.14 -19.28
N ARG A 257 -13.89 3.62 -18.06
CA ARG A 257 -12.57 3.55 -17.43
C ARG A 257 -12.12 2.09 -17.25
N MET A 258 -10.91 1.78 -17.71
CA MET A 258 -10.28 0.47 -17.59
C MET A 258 -8.97 0.57 -16.80
N GLY A 259 -8.75 -0.38 -15.87
CA GLY A 259 -7.57 -0.40 -15.01
C GLY A 259 -7.60 0.65 -13.89
N ASN A 260 -6.47 0.85 -13.22
CA ASN A 260 -6.34 1.67 -12.00
C ASN A 260 -7.25 1.20 -10.84
N THR A 261 -7.61 -0.07 -10.85
CA THR A 261 -8.35 -0.75 -9.77
C THR A 261 -7.42 -1.74 -9.07
N TYR A 262 -7.69 -2.03 -7.80
CA TYR A 262 -6.95 -3.06 -7.07
C TYR A 262 -7.32 -4.44 -7.60
N ILE A 263 -6.30 -5.22 -7.94
CA ILE A 263 -6.43 -6.62 -8.37
C ILE A 263 -5.47 -7.45 -7.52
N THR A 264 -5.92 -8.65 -7.13
CA THR A 264 -5.10 -9.62 -6.42
C THR A 264 -4.78 -10.77 -7.37
N ALA A 265 -3.49 -11.07 -7.53
CA ALA A 265 -3.04 -12.32 -8.13
C ALA A 265 -2.85 -13.33 -7.00
N HIS A 266 -3.50 -14.49 -7.11
CA HIS A 266 -3.53 -15.50 -6.06
C HIS A 266 -2.60 -16.67 -6.38
N GLY A 267 -2.01 -17.27 -5.35
CA GLY A 267 -1.23 -18.49 -5.49
C GLY A 267 0.02 -18.32 -6.35
N LEU A 268 0.85 -17.33 -6.05
CA LEU A 268 2.14 -17.17 -6.71
C LEU A 268 3.21 -17.83 -5.84
N LYS A 269 3.96 -18.79 -6.40
CA LYS A 269 5.06 -19.47 -5.68
C LYS A 269 6.23 -18.52 -5.48
N VAL A 270 6.89 -18.58 -4.32
CA VAL A 270 8.17 -17.88 -4.06
C VAL A 270 9.31 -18.83 -4.44
N TRP A 271 10.15 -18.42 -5.38
CA TRP A 271 11.26 -19.25 -5.89
C TRP A 271 12.59 -18.98 -5.18
N ARG A 272 12.82 -17.73 -4.82
CA ARG A 272 14.06 -17.27 -4.20
C ARG A 272 13.77 -16.09 -3.30
N VAL A 273 14.50 -15.99 -2.20
CA VAL A 273 14.46 -14.86 -1.28
C VAL A 273 15.89 -14.40 -1.05
N ASN A 274 16.18 -13.14 -1.39
CA ASN A 274 17.47 -12.52 -1.12
C ASN A 274 17.38 -11.68 0.16
N THR A 275 18.21 -12.03 1.15
CA THR A 275 18.20 -11.44 2.49
C THR A 275 18.88 -10.08 2.52
N LYS A 276 20.01 -9.94 1.81
CA LYS A 276 20.82 -8.71 1.74
C LYS A 276 20.09 -7.51 1.13
N TYR A 277 19.47 -7.69 -0.02
CA TYR A 277 18.73 -6.65 -0.73
C TYR A 277 17.22 -6.64 -0.42
N ASN A 278 16.77 -7.57 0.42
CA ASN A 278 15.37 -7.77 0.77
C ASN A 278 14.46 -7.95 -0.45
N VAL A 279 14.81 -8.88 -1.34
CA VAL A 279 14.08 -9.11 -2.61
C VAL A 279 13.43 -10.49 -2.63
N LEU A 280 12.15 -10.53 -2.98
CA LEU A 280 11.38 -11.75 -3.23
C LEU A 280 11.28 -12.00 -4.73
N TYR A 281 11.52 -13.24 -5.15
CA TYR A 281 11.35 -13.70 -6.53
C TYR A 281 10.06 -14.50 -6.61
N VAL A 282 8.99 -13.85 -7.08
CA VAL A 282 7.64 -14.41 -7.10
C VAL A 282 7.29 -14.89 -8.50
N HIS A 283 6.72 -16.09 -8.61
CA HIS A 283 6.32 -16.69 -9.87
C HIS A 283 5.34 -15.82 -10.67
N GLY A 284 5.55 -15.76 -11.98
CA GLY A 284 4.61 -15.19 -12.94
C GLY A 284 4.55 -13.66 -12.93
N THR A 285 3.40 -13.13 -13.34
CA THR A 285 3.14 -11.70 -13.44
C THR A 285 2.39 -11.17 -12.23
N VAL A 286 2.78 -9.98 -11.78
CA VAL A 286 2.12 -9.25 -10.70
C VAL A 286 1.42 -8.01 -11.25
N PRO A 287 0.20 -7.67 -10.79
CA PRO A 287 -0.50 -6.46 -11.23
C PRO A 287 0.30 -5.17 -10.96
N GLY A 288 0.14 -4.18 -11.83
CA GLY A 288 0.74 -2.85 -11.69
C GLY A 288 2.00 -2.60 -12.51
N HIS A 289 2.37 -1.32 -12.63
CA HIS A 289 3.55 -0.88 -13.37
C HIS A 289 4.85 -1.15 -12.60
N ARG A 290 5.99 -1.01 -13.28
CA ARG A 290 7.32 -1.05 -12.63
C ARG A 290 7.44 0.05 -11.58
N ASN A 291 8.05 -0.22 -10.43
CA ASN A 291 8.19 0.65 -9.26
C ASN A 291 6.88 1.00 -8.53
N CYS A 292 5.78 0.26 -8.76
CA CYS A 292 4.57 0.41 -7.97
C CYS A 292 4.70 -0.28 -6.61
N VAL A 293 4.01 0.26 -5.59
CA VAL A 293 3.94 -0.33 -4.25
C VAL A 293 2.76 -1.30 -4.16
N LEU A 294 3.03 -2.50 -3.67
CA LEU A 294 2.11 -3.63 -3.65
C LEU A 294 2.04 -4.27 -2.25
N LYS A 295 0.97 -5.02 -2.03
CA LYS A 295 0.68 -5.74 -0.79
C LYS A 295 0.92 -7.22 -1.04
N VAL A 296 1.81 -7.84 -0.28
CA VAL A 296 2.09 -9.28 -0.33
C VAL A 296 1.62 -9.92 0.96
N ARG A 297 0.97 -11.07 0.89
CA ARG A 297 0.51 -11.84 2.05
C ARG A 297 0.50 -13.32 1.72
N ASP A 298 0.46 -14.15 2.74
CA ASP A 298 0.22 -15.58 2.58
C ASP A 298 -1.07 -15.84 1.78
N THR A 299 -1.07 -16.92 1.01
CA THR A 299 -2.21 -17.26 0.14
C THR A 299 -3.45 -17.67 0.94
N VAL A 300 -4.64 -17.28 0.46
CA VAL A 300 -5.92 -17.77 1.04
C VAL A 300 -6.39 -19.05 0.37
N LEU A 301 -5.75 -19.48 -0.72
CA LEU A 301 -6.23 -20.64 -1.47
C LEU A 301 -6.14 -21.90 -0.60
N PRO A 302 -7.26 -22.62 -0.37
CA PRO A 302 -7.28 -23.79 0.51
C PRO A 302 -6.30 -24.88 0.05
N THR A 303 -6.18 -25.07 -1.26
CA THR A 303 -5.32 -26.09 -1.89
C THR A 303 -3.83 -25.89 -1.66
N ARG A 304 -3.41 -24.68 -1.25
CA ARG A 304 -1.99 -24.31 -1.08
C ARG A 304 -1.66 -23.83 0.32
N ARG A 305 -2.62 -23.93 1.25
CA ARG A 305 -2.44 -23.53 2.65
C ARG A 305 -1.52 -24.48 3.40
N SER A 306 -1.52 -25.76 3.03
CA SER A 306 -0.66 -26.81 3.63
C SER A 306 0.82 -26.61 3.34
N THR A 307 1.20 -25.78 2.38
CA THR A 307 2.61 -25.47 2.08
C THR A 307 3.25 -24.55 3.14
N LEU A 308 2.46 -23.93 4.02
CA LEU A 308 2.94 -23.11 5.14
C LEU A 308 3.22 -23.98 6.38
N LEU A 309 4.15 -24.92 6.26
CA LEU A 309 4.64 -25.71 7.39
C LEU A 309 5.71 -24.90 8.13
N ASN A 310 5.44 -24.53 9.39
CA ASN A 310 6.32 -23.78 10.30
C ASN A 310 6.99 -22.52 9.69
N PRO A 311 6.20 -21.55 9.20
CA PRO A 311 6.75 -20.27 8.77
C PRO A 311 7.33 -19.50 9.97
N PRO A 312 8.30 -18.57 9.74
CA PRO A 312 8.77 -17.69 10.81
C PRO A 312 7.57 -16.89 11.35
N PHE A 313 7.37 -16.97 12.67
CA PHE A 313 6.20 -16.48 13.36
C PHE A 313 6.58 -15.74 14.65
N PRO A 314 5.97 -14.58 14.97
CA PRO A 314 4.97 -13.82 14.18
C PRO A 314 5.55 -13.18 12.90
N THR A 315 6.87 -12.98 12.87
CA THR A 315 7.65 -12.57 11.71
C THR A 315 9.09 -13.07 11.88
N TYR A 316 9.93 -12.90 10.86
CA TYR A 316 11.38 -13.11 10.94
C TYR A 316 12.06 -11.96 11.69
N PHE A 317 12.94 -12.31 12.64
CA PHE A 317 13.81 -11.38 13.38
C PHE A 317 15.28 -11.69 13.10
N THR A 318 16.06 -10.67 12.78
CA THR A 318 17.49 -10.81 12.44
C THR A 318 18.37 -11.15 13.63
N GLU A 319 17.89 -10.98 14.86
CA GLU A 319 18.68 -11.16 16.09
C GLU A 319 18.69 -12.63 16.60
N GLU A 320 17.67 -13.43 16.25
CA GLU A 320 17.47 -14.77 16.81
C GLU A 320 17.89 -15.90 15.86
N GLU A 321 17.67 -15.72 14.57
CA GLU A 321 18.03 -16.74 13.59
C GLU A 321 19.49 -16.60 13.18
N VAL A 322 20.19 -17.74 13.09
CA VAL A 322 21.55 -17.84 12.53
C VAL A 322 21.59 -17.10 11.19
N ASP A 323 22.66 -16.33 10.95
CA ASP A 323 22.87 -15.55 9.73
C ASP A 323 22.47 -16.37 8.49
N LEU A 324 21.28 -16.06 7.96
CA LEU A 324 20.75 -16.73 6.80
C LEU A 324 21.66 -16.45 5.61
N ASP A 325 21.79 -17.43 4.73
CA ASP A 325 22.50 -17.23 3.46
C ASP A 325 21.97 -16.01 2.71
N GLU A 326 22.84 -15.39 1.89
CA GLU A 326 22.47 -14.21 1.09
C GLU A 326 21.25 -14.49 0.20
N ASP A 327 21.14 -15.73 -0.30
CA ASP A 327 20.07 -16.20 -1.14
C ASP A 327 19.53 -17.55 -0.67
N LEU A 328 18.24 -17.57 -0.34
CA LEU A 328 17.49 -18.79 -0.10
C LEU A 328 16.81 -19.22 -1.41
N TYR A 329 17.06 -20.43 -1.86
CA TYR A 329 16.50 -21.00 -3.09
C TYR A 329 15.45 -22.07 -2.80
N ASP A 330 14.49 -22.24 -3.71
CA ASP A 330 13.60 -23.41 -3.74
C ASP A 330 14.37 -24.63 -4.27
N ASP A 331 14.08 -25.82 -3.74
CA ASP A 331 14.78 -27.06 -4.09
C ASP A 331 14.81 -27.36 -5.60
N ASN A 332 13.74 -26.96 -6.32
CA ASN A 332 13.59 -27.21 -7.76
C ASN A 332 14.26 -26.14 -8.64
N LEU A 333 14.75 -25.06 -8.05
CA LEU A 333 15.39 -23.98 -8.78
C LEU A 333 16.84 -24.35 -9.13
N PHE A 334 17.23 -24.12 -10.39
CA PHE A 334 18.63 -24.26 -10.79
C PHE A 334 19.44 -23.08 -10.28
N VAL A 335 20.52 -23.35 -9.55
CA VAL A 335 21.42 -22.31 -9.05
C VAL A 335 22.56 -22.13 -10.03
N HIS A 336 22.87 -20.89 -10.41
CA HIS A 336 23.88 -20.61 -11.45
C HIS A 336 25.31 -21.05 -11.12
N THR A 337 25.59 -21.39 -9.85
CA THR A 337 26.88 -21.95 -9.41
C THR A 337 26.96 -23.47 -9.58
N GLU A 338 25.83 -24.16 -9.76
CA GLU A 338 25.77 -25.60 -9.99
C GLU A 338 26.21 -25.95 -11.43
N PRO A 339 26.73 -27.17 -11.66
CA PRO A 339 27.09 -27.62 -13.01
C PRO A 339 25.87 -27.65 -13.93
N SER A 340 26.10 -27.48 -15.23
CA SER A 340 25.05 -27.53 -16.25
C SER A 340 24.19 -28.78 -16.14
N VAL A 341 22.87 -28.61 -16.21
CA VAL A 341 21.90 -29.71 -16.17
C VAL A 341 22.16 -30.68 -17.32
N THR A 342 22.34 -31.96 -16.99
CA THR A 342 22.40 -33.06 -17.95
C THR A 342 21.13 -33.90 -17.84
N LEU A 343 20.38 -34.02 -18.94
CA LEU A 343 19.18 -34.84 -18.99
C LEU A 343 19.57 -36.20 -19.57
N THR A 344 19.93 -37.16 -18.71
CA THR A 344 20.21 -38.55 -19.11
C THR A 344 18.95 -39.40 -19.21
#